data_AF-A0A661TW57-F1
#
_entry.id   AF-A0A661TW57-F1
#
_cell.length_a   1.000
_cell.length_b   1.000
_cell.length_c   1.000
_cell.angle_alpha   90.00
_cell.angle_beta   90.00
_cell.angle_gamma   90.00
#
_symmetry.space_group_name_H-M   'P 1'
#
loop_
_entity.id
_entity.type
_entity.pdbx_description
1 polymer ?
#
loop_
_entity_poly.entity_id
_entity_poly.type
_entity_poly.pdbx_seq_one_letter_code
_entity_poly.pdbx_strand_id
1 'polypeptide(L)' 'MIISRSIENIEKSEHAITIGNFDGLHTGHIEILNKLKAVSKNTGLSPLVIT' A
#
# COMPACT_ATOMS: atom_id res chain seq x y z
N MET A 1 -1.48 11.86 -1.08
CA MET A 1 -0.55 10.74 -0.79
C MET A 1 0.38 11.22 0.30
N ILE A 2 0.40 10.49 1.43
CA ILE A 2 1.31 10.76 2.55
C ILE A 2 2.50 9.80 2.38
N ILE A 3 3.72 10.29 2.56
CA ILE A 3 4.94 9.47 2.54
C ILE A 3 5.55 9.55 3.94
N SER A 4 5.64 8.40 4.61
CA SER A 4 6.36 8.28 5.87
C SER A 4 7.72 7.62 5.61
N ARG A 5 8.79 8.20 6.15
CA ARG A 5 10.14 7.63 6.05
C ARG A 5 10.38 6.80 7.30
N SER A 6 10.62 5.51 7.12
CA SER A 6 10.75 4.51 8.19
C SER A 6 9.44 4.13 8.88
N ILE A 7 9.37 2.89 9.38
CA ILE A 7 8.14 2.29 9.93
C ILE A 7 7.73 2.95 11.25
N GLU A 8 8.68 3.44 12.04
CA GLU A 8 8.46 4.10 13.32
C GLU A 8 7.65 5.40 13.21
N ASN A 9 7.62 6.03 12.03
CA ASN A 9 6.89 7.25 11.75
C ASN A 9 5.48 6.99 11.18
N ILE A 10 5.02 5.74 11.17
CA ILE A 10 3.67 5.39 10.74
C ILE A 10 2.75 5.31 11.97
N GLU A 11 1.62 6.01 11.91
CA GLU A 11 0.60 5.90 12.95
C GLU A 11 0.05 4.47 13.01
N LYS A 12 -0.08 3.93 14.23
CA LYS A 12 -0.67 2.61 14.44
C LYS A 12 -2.17 2.67 14.20
N SER A 13 -2.60 2.27 13.01
CA SER A 13 -3.99 2.08 12.65
C SER A 13 -4.14 0.93 11.65
N GLU A 14 -5.37 0.45 11.45
CA GLU A 14 -5.64 -0.63 10.52
C GLU A 14 -5.57 -0.14 9.07
N HIS A 15 -4.81 -0.87 8.25
CA HIS A 15 -4.59 -0.56 6.84
C HIS A 15 -4.71 -1.85 6.03
N ALA A 16 -5.16 -1.71 4.77
CA ALA A 16 -4.85 -2.73 3.78
C ALA A 16 -3.42 -2.46 3.29
N ILE A 17 -2.55 -3.47 3.33
CA ILE A 17 -1.11 -3.29 3.11
C ILE A 17 -0.64 -4.16 1.96
N THR A 18 0.22 -3.60 1.11
CA THR A 18 1.11 -4.38 0.25
C THR A 18 2.56 -4.00 0.53
N ILE A 19 3.48 -4.95 0.32
CA ILE A 19 4.91 -4.79 0.56
C ILE A 19 5.67 -5.24 -0.69
N GLY A 20 6.66 -4.47 -1.12
CA GLY A 20 7.52 -4.83 -2.24
C GLY A 20 8.45 -3.68 -2.63
N ASN A 21 9.53 -3.94 -3.36
CA ASN A 21 10.48 -2.91 -3.78
C ASN A 21 9.89 -1.91 -4.81
N PHE A 22 8.82 -2.30 -5.52
CA PHE A 22 8.07 -1.51 -6.51
C PHE A 22 8.87 -0.75 -7.59
N ASP A 23 10.16 -1.01 -7.74
CA ASP A 23 11.01 -0.39 -8.77
C ASP A 23 10.50 -0.70 -10.19
N GLY A 24 10.53 0.30 -11.06
CA GLY A 24 10.09 0.21 -12.45
C GLY A 24 8.57 0.05 -12.69
N LEU A 25 7.73 -0.07 -11.65
CA LEU A 25 6.24 -0.12 -11.72
C LEU A 25 5.66 -0.83 -12.97
N HIS A 26 6.16 -2.02 -13.29
CA HIS A 26 5.67 -2.81 -14.43
C HIS A 26 4.28 -3.41 -14.16
N THR A 27 3.72 -4.12 -15.15
CA THR A 27 2.35 -4.65 -15.11
C THR A 27 2.01 -5.49 -13.88
N GLY A 28 2.98 -6.26 -13.37
CA GLY A 28 2.81 -7.04 -12.13
C GLY A 28 2.62 -6.14 -10.89
N HIS A 29 3.39 -5.07 -10.76
CA HIS A 29 3.19 -4.08 -9.70
C HIS A 29 1.84 -3.38 -9.82
N ILE A 30 1.42 -3.03 -11.04
CA ILE A 30 0.12 -2.42 -11.29
C ILE A 30 -1.01 -3.35 -10.85
N GLU A 31 -0.92 -4.64 -11.13
CA GLU A 31 -1.92 -5.63 -10.71
C GLU A 31 -2.02 -5.72 -9.17
N ILE A 32 -0.87 -5.75 -8.48
CA ILE A 32 -0.81 -5.76 -7.01
C ILE A 32 -1.46 -4.49 -6.43
N LEU A 33 -1.12 -3.32 -6.96
CA LEU A 33 -1.69 -2.04 -6.51
C LEU A 33 -3.21 -1.96 -6.78
N ASN A 34 -3.69 -2.54 -7.88
CA ASN A 34 -5.12 -2.60 -8.17
C ASN A 34 -5.85 -3.56 -7.20
N LYS A 35 -5.26 -4.69 -6.86
CA LYS A 35 -5.79 -5.60 -5.82
C LYS A 35 -5.85 -4.90 -4.46
N LEU A 36 -4.81 -4.17 -4.08
CA LEU A 36 -4.79 -3.37 -2.86
C LEU A 36 -5.94 -2.36 -2.84
N LYS A 37 -6.14 -1.59 -3.91
CA LYS A 37 -7.26 -0.64 -4.02
C LYS A 37 -8.62 -1.32 -3.87
N ALA A 38 -8.81 -2.49 -4.47
CA ALA A 38 -10.05 -3.25 -4.38
C ALA A 38 -10.31 -3.73 -2.93
N VAL A 39 -9.29 -4.27 -2.26
CA VAL A 39 -9.38 -4.70 -0.86
C VAL A 39 -9.70 -3.52 0.04
N SER A 40 -8.96 -2.42 -0.07
CA SER A 40 -9.22 -1.17 0.68
C SER A 40 -10.64 -0.67 0.52
N LYS A 41 -11.17 -0.66 -0.71
CA LYS A 41 -12.55 -0.23 -0.97
C LYS A 41 -13.57 -1.15 -0.30
N ASN A 42 -13.34 -2.46 -0.32
CA ASN A 42 -14.26 -3.44 0.24
C ASN A 42 -14.23 -3.48 1.77
N THR A 43 -13.09 -3.16 2.39
CA THR A 43 -12.93 -3.18 3.85
C THR A 43 -13.12 -1.82 4.50
N GLY A 44 -13.09 -0.73 3.72
CA GLY A 44 -13.07 0.64 4.24
C GLY A 44 -11.72 1.05 4.83
N LEU A 45 -10.68 0.21 4.69
CA LEU A 45 -9.35 0.49 5.23
C LEU A 45 -8.52 1.35 4.25
N SER A 46 -7.75 2.28 4.80
CA SER A 46 -6.80 3.07 4.02
C SER A 46 -5.73 2.17 3.38
N PRO A 47 -5.45 2.32 2.07
CA PRO A 47 -4.38 1.59 1.41
C PRO A 47 -3.01 2.12 1.85
N LEU A 48 -2.08 1.22 2.16
CA LEU A 48 -0.69 1.52 2.48
C LEU A 48 0.25 0.66 1.65
N VAL A 49 1.31 1.28 1.12
CA VAL A 49 2.38 0.61 0.38
C VAL A 49 3.66 0.75 1.20
N ILE A 50 4.33 -0.38 1.47
CA ILE A 50 5.67 -0.41 2.07
C ILE A 50 6.65 -0.78 0.96
N THR A 51 7.60 0.11 0.68
CA THR A 51 8.57 0.00 -0.41
C THR A 51 9.93 0.54 -0.03
#